data_AF-A0A843D0W0-F1
#
_entry.id   AF-A0A843D0W0-F1
#
_cell.length_a   1.000
_cell.length_b   1.000
_cell.length_c   1.000
_cell.angle_alpha   90.00
_cell.angle_beta   90.00
_cell.angle_gamma   90.00
#
_symmetry.space_group_name_H-M   'P 1'
#
loop_
_entity.id
_entity.type
_entity.pdbx_description
1 polymer ?
#
loop_
_entity_poly.entity_id
_entity_poly.type
_entity_poly.pdbx_seq_one_letter_code
_entity_poly.pdbx_strand_id
1 'polypeptide(L)'
;MMTDFQIPPSLGLYGDEKIAKDILSRIWGKRGVFTCTVASTLTSSIPGVSDAGDTPELTLYTGAADAELLVNGHTTCIKGVPINPGGIPTPATLTKAALDLSGMQFFIVNGGCYVEPDIPYFYLGGKCGQKITTAHA
;
A
#
# COMPACT_ATOMS: atom_id res chain seq x y z
N MET A 1 -11.57 12.07 -35.12
CA MET A 1 -10.93 10.74 -35.18
C MET A 1 -10.17 10.57 -33.87
N MET A 2 -10.57 9.64 -33.01
CA MET A 2 -9.75 9.28 -31.84
C MET A 2 -8.51 8.57 -32.38
N THR A 3 -7.33 9.13 -32.14
CA THR A 3 -6.06 8.46 -32.41
C THR A 3 -5.98 7.20 -31.56
N ASP A 4 -5.72 6.04 -32.18
CA ASP A 4 -5.46 4.80 -31.46
C ASP A 4 -4.33 5.02 -30.46
N PHE A 5 -4.61 4.76 -29.18
CA PHE A 5 -3.62 4.88 -28.11
C PHE A 5 -2.37 4.06 -28.45
N GLN A 6 -1.22 4.74 -28.51
CA GLN A 6 0.06 4.11 -28.76
C GLN A 6 0.77 3.87 -27.43
N ILE A 7 1.26 2.65 -27.24
CA ILE A 7 2.03 2.27 -26.07
C ILE A 7 3.37 3.00 -26.13
N PRO A 8 3.80 3.68 -25.05
CA PRO A 8 5.11 4.30 -25.01
C PRO A 8 6.22 3.28 -25.26
N PRO A 9 7.32 3.64 -25.95
CA PRO A 9 8.40 2.71 -26.27
C PRO A 9 9.05 2.04 -25.04
N SER A 10 8.97 2.68 -23.87
CA SER A 10 9.51 2.19 -22.60
C SER A 10 8.57 1.26 -21.83
N LEU A 11 7.38 0.96 -22.35
CA LEU A 11 6.36 0.16 -21.67
C LEU A 11 6.12 -1.15 -22.43
N GLY A 12 6.36 -2.28 -21.75
CA GLY A 12 6.00 -3.61 -22.25
C GLY A 12 4.60 -4.03 -21.79
N LEU A 13 3.90 -4.82 -22.61
CA LEU A 13 2.64 -5.48 -22.22
C LEU A 13 2.83 -6.98 -22.19
N TYR A 14 2.25 -7.63 -21.16
CA TYR A 14 2.21 -9.08 -21.01
C TYR A 14 0.77 -9.50 -20.74
N GLY A 15 0.22 -10.39 -21.58
CA GLY A 15 -1.18 -10.85 -21.51
C GLY A 15 -2.02 -10.38 -22.71
N ASP A 16 -3.30 -10.09 -22.48
CA ASP A 16 -4.23 -9.63 -23.53
C ASP A 16 -3.96 -8.17 -23.89
N GLU A 17 -3.31 -7.95 -25.04
CA GLU A 17 -2.98 -6.61 -25.52
C GLU A 17 -4.18 -5.72 -25.78
N LYS A 18 -5.32 -6.28 -26.23
CA LYS A 18 -6.50 -5.49 -26.57
C LYS A 18 -7.10 -4.90 -25.30
N ILE A 19 -7.25 -5.72 -24.26
CA ILE A 19 -7.73 -5.29 -22.96
C ILE A 19 -6.77 -4.27 -22.34
N ALA A 20 -5.46 -4.55 -22.39
CA ALA A 20 -4.45 -3.65 -21.85
C ALA A 20 -4.45 -2.28 -22.56
N LYS A 21 -4.49 -2.25 -23.90
CA LYS A 21 -4.60 -1.01 -24.69
C LYS A 21 -5.88 -0.23 -24.37
N ASP A 22 -7.01 -0.93 -24.23
CA ASP A 22 -8.29 -0.30 -23.86
C ASP A 22 -8.22 0.36 -22.46
N ILE A 23 -7.68 -0.33 -21.45
CA ILE A 23 -7.48 0.24 -20.10
C ILE A 23 -6.52 1.43 -20.15
N LEU A 24 -5.35 1.25 -20.77
CA LEU A 24 -4.32 2.29 -20.83
C LEU A 24 -4.83 3.53 -21.56
N SER A 25 -5.59 3.38 -22.65
CA SER A 25 -6.16 4.52 -23.39
C SER A 25 -7.06 5.41 -22.51
N ARG A 26 -7.70 4.84 -21.48
CA ARG A 26 -8.59 5.55 -20.57
C ARG A 26 -7.86 6.27 -19.45
N ILE A 27 -6.71 5.77 -19.01
CA ILE A 27 -5.96 6.31 -17.87
C ILE A 27 -4.71 7.11 -18.26
N TRP A 28 -4.16 6.88 -19.46
CA TRP A 28 -2.89 7.49 -19.86
C TRP A 28 -3.00 9.01 -19.99
N GLY A 29 -2.04 9.72 -19.37
CA GLY A 29 -2.03 11.19 -19.33
C GLY A 29 -3.15 11.83 -18.50
N LYS A 30 -3.97 11.04 -17.79
CA LYS A 30 -4.98 11.56 -16.86
C LYS A 30 -4.37 11.81 -15.48
N ARG A 31 -5.08 12.60 -14.67
CA ARG A 31 -4.72 12.81 -13.26
C ARG A 31 -5.45 11.80 -12.39
N GLY A 32 -4.67 11.00 -11.67
CA GLY A 32 -5.17 10.10 -10.64
C GLY A 32 -5.01 10.70 -9.24
N VAL A 33 -5.69 10.07 -8.28
CA VAL A 33 -5.44 10.24 -6.85
C VAL A 33 -5.08 8.86 -6.32
N PHE A 34 -4.00 8.77 -5.55
CA PHE A 34 -3.65 7.54 -4.85
C PHE A 34 -4.30 7.53 -3.47
N THR A 35 -4.81 6.38 -3.06
CA THR A 35 -5.28 6.20 -1.68
C THR A 35 -4.64 4.94 -1.13
N CYS A 36 -4.14 5.02 0.10
CA CYS A 36 -3.61 3.86 0.81
C CYS A 36 -4.54 3.60 2.00
N THR A 37 -5.26 2.49 1.95
CA THR A 37 -6.09 2.04 3.08
C THR A 37 -5.28 1.07 3.92
N VAL A 38 -5.09 1.41 5.19
CA VAL A 38 -4.33 0.62 6.15
C VAL A 38 -5.24 0.07 7.24
N ALA A 39 -5.02 -1.20 7.60
CA ALA A 39 -5.74 -1.92 8.65
C ALA A 39 -4.87 -3.08 9.15
N SER A 40 -5.17 -3.60 10.34
CA SER A 40 -4.47 -4.74 10.94
C SER A 40 -5.45 -5.86 11.31
N THR A 41 -4.96 -7.10 11.36
CA THR A 41 -5.72 -8.25 11.87
C THR A 41 -4.82 -9.11 12.75
N LEU A 42 -5.35 -9.64 13.86
CA LEU A 42 -4.63 -10.59 14.71
C LEU A 42 -4.33 -11.92 14.01
N THR A 43 -4.85 -12.16 12.82
CA THR A 43 -4.41 -13.28 11.97
C THR A 43 -2.97 -13.11 11.48
N SER A 44 -2.50 -11.89 11.22
CA SER A 44 -1.13 -11.69 10.74
C SER A 44 -0.08 -12.03 11.81
N SER A 45 -0.47 -12.03 13.08
CA SER A 45 0.40 -12.41 14.20
C SER A 45 0.53 -13.93 14.39
N ILE A 46 -0.06 -14.74 13.51
CA ILE A 46 0.13 -16.20 13.52
C ILE A 46 1.44 -16.51 12.78
N PRO A 47 2.40 -17.23 13.39
CA PRO A 47 3.67 -17.56 12.74
C PRO A 47 3.48 -18.23 11.37
N GLY A 48 4.19 -17.73 10.36
CA GLY A 48 4.16 -18.27 8.99
C GLY A 48 2.96 -17.85 8.15
N VAL A 49 2.06 -16.99 8.65
CA VAL A 49 0.90 -16.50 7.87
C VAL A 49 1.23 -15.23 7.07
N SER A 50 2.10 -14.36 7.59
CA SER A 50 2.46 -13.11 6.95
C SER A 50 3.94 -12.81 7.07
N ASP A 51 4.54 -12.37 5.96
CA ASP A 51 5.91 -11.87 5.87
C ASP A 51 5.95 -10.32 5.85
N ALA A 52 4.82 -9.65 6.11
CA ALA A 52 4.72 -8.19 6.12
C ALA A 52 5.27 -7.64 7.43
N GLY A 53 6.54 -7.89 7.73
CA GLY A 53 7.22 -7.60 8.99
C GLY A 53 8.17 -8.73 9.36
N ASP A 54 9.28 -8.39 10.03
CA ASP A 54 10.34 -9.36 10.37
C ASP A 54 9.89 -10.41 11.41
N THR A 55 8.92 -10.04 12.26
CA THR A 55 8.29 -10.95 13.23
C THR A 55 6.77 -10.89 13.13
N PRO A 56 6.05 -11.93 13.60
CA PRO A 56 4.59 -11.93 13.63
C PRO A 56 3.99 -10.70 14.35
N GLU A 57 4.64 -10.19 15.39
CA GLU A 57 4.20 -8.99 16.12
C GLU A 57 4.36 -7.73 15.27
N LEU A 58 5.47 -7.61 14.54
CA LEU A 58 5.74 -6.45 13.69
C LEU A 58 4.73 -6.32 12.54
N THR A 59 4.10 -7.41 12.12
CA THR A 59 3.02 -7.36 11.11
C THR A 59 1.87 -6.43 11.49
N LEU A 60 1.60 -6.27 12.79
CA LEU A 60 0.54 -5.39 13.28
C LEU A 60 0.87 -3.90 13.12
N TYR A 61 2.15 -3.57 13.01
CA TYR A 61 2.68 -2.21 12.89
C TYR A 61 2.95 -1.82 11.43
N THR A 62 3.23 -2.79 10.56
CA THR A 62 3.65 -2.54 9.16
C THR A 62 2.69 -1.63 8.40
N GLY A 63 1.37 -1.82 8.55
CA GLY A 63 0.40 -0.94 7.88
C GLY A 63 0.53 0.53 8.32
N ALA A 64 0.68 0.78 9.62
CA ALA A 64 0.86 2.14 10.13
C ALA A 64 2.21 2.73 9.71
N ALA A 65 3.28 1.94 9.81
CA ALA A 65 4.62 2.31 9.41
C ALA A 65 4.72 2.64 7.91
N ASP A 66 4.05 1.87 7.05
CA ASP A 66 3.98 2.15 5.61
C ASP A 66 3.30 3.49 5.35
N ALA A 67 2.18 3.77 6.03
CA ALA A 67 1.48 5.04 5.91
C ALA A 67 2.33 6.24 6.37
N GLU A 68 3.02 6.09 7.50
CA GLU A 68 3.98 7.09 8.01
C GLU A 68 5.11 7.34 7.02
N LEU A 69 5.68 6.29 6.44
CA LEU A 69 6.72 6.40 5.41
C LEU A 69 6.22 7.18 4.18
N LEU A 70 5.00 6.92 3.72
CA LEU A 70 4.42 7.61 2.57
C LEU A 70 4.27 9.13 2.80
N VAL A 71 3.81 9.52 4.00
CA VAL A 71 3.52 10.92 4.34
C VAL A 71 4.77 11.66 4.84
N ASN A 72 5.48 11.10 5.82
CA ASN A 72 6.59 11.75 6.52
C ASN A 72 7.97 11.40 5.94
N GLY A 73 8.06 10.39 5.07
CA GLY A 73 9.34 9.88 4.57
C GLY A 73 10.13 9.04 5.59
N HIS A 74 9.57 8.80 6.77
CA HIS A 74 10.14 7.96 7.82
C HIS A 74 9.03 7.39 8.71
N THR A 75 9.36 6.36 9.47
CA THR A 75 8.47 5.69 10.44
C THR A 75 8.59 6.33 11.81
N THR A 76 7.47 6.40 12.54
CA THR A 76 7.39 6.91 13.91
C THR A 76 6.90 5.84 14.88
N CYS A 77 6.01 4.93 14.45
CA CYS A 77 5.51 3.83 15.29
C CYS A 77 6.52 2.70 15.51
N ILE A 78 7.54 2.57 14.65
CA ILE A 78 8.62 1.59 14.76
C ILE A 78 9.97 2.22 14.41
N LYS A 79 11.08 1.57 14.81
CA LYS A 79 12.42 2.00 14.40
C LYS A 79 12.76 1.45 13.03
N GLY A 80 13.05 2.34 12.09
CA GLY A 80 13.45 1.98 10.74
C GLY A 80 12.27 1.57 9.86
N VAL A 81 12.58 1.25 8.60
CA VAL A 81 11.58 0.89 7.60
C VAL A 81 11.16 -0.57 7.82
N PRO A 82 9.87 -0.93 7.66
CA PRO A 82 9.45 -2.32 7.69
C PRO A 82 10.24 -3.14 6.68
N ILE A 83 10.77 -4.27 7.15
CA ILE A 83 11.42 -5.30 6.34
C ILE A 83 10.68 -6.62 6.52
N ASN A 84 10.70 -7.46 5.50
CA ASN A 84 10.28 -8.85 5.65
C ASN A 84 11.41 -9.69 6.28
N PRO A 85 11.15 -10.96 6.65
CA PRO A 85 12.19 -11.86 7.21
C PRO A 85 13.38 -12.10 6.28
N GLY A 86 13.24 -11.84 4.98
CA GLY A 86 14.32 -11.89 3.98
C GLY A 86 15.17 -10.62 3.89
N GLY A 87 14.91 -9.61 4.72
CA GLY A 87 15.60 -8.31 4.70
C GLY A 87 15.20 -7.40 3.53
N ILE A 88 14.11 -7.73 2.81
CA ILE A 88 13.60 -6.92 1.71
C ILE A 88 12.74 -5.79 2.31
N PRO A 89 13.01 -4.52 1.96
CA PRO A 89 12.25 -3.40 2.47
C PRO A 89 10.82 -3.37 1.91
N THR A 90 9.91 -2.72 2.66
CA THR A 90 8.52 -2.54 2.26
C THR A 90 8.36 -1.97 0.84
N PRO A 91 7.36 -2.42 0.07
CA PRO A 91 7.00 -1.80 -1.20
C PRO A 91 6.56 -0.33 -1.05
N ALA A 92 6.22 0.14 0.15
CA ALA A 92 5.92 1.55 0.39
C ALA A 92 7.11 2.48 0.04
N THR A 93 8.35 1.98 0.04
CA THR A 93 9.52 2.72 -0.47
C THR A 93 9.38 3.06 -1.97
N LEU A 94 8.94 2.10 -2.78
CA LEU A 94 8.70 2.30 -4.21
C LEU A 94 7.50 3.22 -4.44
N THR A 95 6.43 3.03 -3.68
CA THR A 95 5.25 3.92 -3.75
C THR A 95 5.62 5.35 -3.39
N LYS A 96 6.42 5.58 -2.34
CA LYS A 96 6.90 6.91 -1.94
C LYS A 96 7.69 7.57 -3.07
N ALA A 97 8.65 6.86 -3.66
CA ALA A 97 9.42 7.37 -4.79
C ALA A 97 8.52 7.74 -5.98
N ALA A 98 7.52 6.90 -6.31
CA ALA A 98 6.60 7.17 -7.40
C ALA A 98 5.70 8.40 -7.13
N LEU A 99 5.22 8.57 -5.90
CA LEU A 99 4.41 9.72 -5.49
C LEU A 99 5.23 11.02 -5.56
N ASP A 100 6.45 11.00 -5.04
CA ASP A 100 7.34 12.17 -5.03
C ASP A 100 7.75 12.58 -6.46
N LEU A 101 8.07 11.62 -7.33
CA LEU A 101 8.44 11.90 -8.73
C LEU A 101 7.27 12.38 -9.59
N SER A 102 6.05 11.87 -9.33
CA SER A 102 4.87 12.21 -10.12
C SER A 102 4.14 13.47 -9.63
N GLY A 103 4.34 13.86 -8.37
CA GLY A 103 3.53 14.89 -7.70
C GLY A 103 2.05 14.50 -7.56
N MET A 104 1.74 13.19 -7.67
CA MET A 104 0.37 12.69 -7.56
C MET A 104 -0.18 12.94 -6.15
N GLN A 105 -1.41 13.45 -6.07
CA GLN A 105 -2.10 13.65 -4.80
C GLN A 105 -2.41 12.29 -4.17
N PHE A 106 -2.23 12.21 -2.85
CA PHE A 106 -2.53 10.98 -2.11
C PHE A 106 -3.12 11.21 -0.73
N PHE A 107 -3.85 10.20 -0.27
CA PHE A 107 -4.50 10.20 1.03
C PHE A 107 -4.34 8.85 1.74
N ILE A 108 -4.16 8.91 3.06
CA ILE A 108 -4.18 7.73 3.92
C ILE A 108 -5.57 7.55 4.49
N VAL A 109 -6.03 6.30 4.51
CA VAL A 109 -7.33 5.89 5.03
C VAL A 109 -7.09 4.83 6.10
N ASN A 110 -7.49 5.09 7.34
CA ASN A 110 -7.41 4.11 8.43
C ASN A 110 -8.74 3.34 8.52
N GLY A 111 -8.69 2.06 8.15
CA GLY A 111 -9.82 1.12 8.19
C GLY A 111 -9.89 0.30 9.49
N GLY A 112 -8.95 0.46 10.42
CA GLY A 112 -8.87 -0.32 11.66
C GLY A 112 -7.48 -0.89 11.90
N CYS A 113 -6.49 -0.03 12.13
CA CYS A 113 -5.15 -0.46 12.53
C CYS A 113 -5.09 -0.92 14.00
N TYR A 114 -4.10 -1.76 14.32
CA TYR A 114 -3.76 -2.12 15.70
C TYR A 114 -3.04 -0.96 16.42
N VAL A 115 -2.07 -0.36 15.73
CA VAL A 115 -1.44 0.91 16.12
C VAL A 115 -1.90 1.98 15.13
N GLU A 116 -2.39 3.10 15.63
CA GLU A 116 -2.78 4.21 14.76
C GLU A 116 -1.54 4.90 14.20
N PRO A 117 -1.51 5.22 12.89
CA PRO A 117 -0.37 5.89 12.28
C PRO A 117 -0.30 7.35 12.73
N ASP A 118 0.90 7.82 13.09
CA ASP A 118 1.11 9.20 13.60
C ASP A 118 1.23 10.23 12.47
N ILE A 119 0.15 10.36 11.70
CA ILE A 119 0.00 11.23 10.53
C ILE A 119 -1.47 11.61 10.32
N PRO A 120 -1.79 12.60 9.46
CA PRO A 120 -3.16 12.84 9.04
C PRO A 120 -3.73 11.68 8.19
N TYR A 121 -4.92 11.19 8.54
CA TYR A 121 -5.65 10.17 7.78
C TYR A 121 -7.17 10.39 7.83
N PHE A 122 -7.87 9.77 6.89
CA PHE A 122 -9.33 9.61 6.95
C PHE A 122 -9.66 8.37 7.79
N TYR A 123 -10.41 8.55 8.87
CA TYR A 123 -10.87 7.44 9.70
C TYR A 123 -12.22 6.93 9.20
N LEU A 124 -12.32 5.64 8.89
CA LEU A 124 -13.57 5.03 8.40
C LEU A 124 -14.43 4.41 9.50
N GLY A 125 -13.96 4.43 10.75
CA GLY A 125 -14.54 3.60 11.80
C GLY A 125 -14.02 2.16 11.71
N GLY A 126 -13.64 1.59 12.85
CA GLY A 126 -13.08 0.23 12.89
C GLY A 126 -12.01 0.06 13.96
N LYS A 127 -11.62 -1.18 14.17
CA LYS A 127 -10.53 -1.61 15.06
C LYS A 127 -9.82 -2.78 14.39
N CYS A 128 -8.63 -3.12 14.88
CA CYS A 128 -7.92 -4.33 14.45
C CYS A 128 -8.85 -5.56 14.47
N GLY A 129 -8.93 -6.25 13.34
CA GLY A 129 -9.73 -7.48 13.21
C GLY A 129 -9.20 -8.59 14.10
N GLN A 130 -10.06 -9.47 14.60
CA GLN A 130 -9.61 -10.65 15.34
C GLN A 130 -9.04 -11.71 14.39
N LYS A 131 -8.58 -12.83 14.94
CA LYS A 131 -8.18 -13.97 14.13
C LYS A 131 -9.40 -14.48 13.36
N ILE A 132 -9.28 -14.68 12.04
CA ILE A 132 -10.39 -15.19 11.20
C ILE A 132 -10.95 -16.52 11.74
N THR A 133 -10.11 -17.34 12.38
CA THR A 133 -10.52 -18.61 13.02
C THR A 133 -11.52 -18.43 14.17
N THR A 134 -11.71 -17.21 14.66
CA THR A 134 -12.70 -16.87 15.69
C THR A 134 -14.02 -16.36 15.11
N ALA A 135 -14.14 -16.21 13.79
CA ALA A 135 -15.31 -15.64 13.10
C ALA A 135 -15.66 -14.18 13.50
N HIS A 136 -14.66 -13.43 13.96
CA HIS A 136 -14.77 -12.02 14.36
C HIS A 136 -13.75 -11.13 13.61
N ALA A 137 -13.70 -11.27 12.28
CA ALA A 137 -12.81 -10.49 11.43
C ALA A 137 -13.09 -8.99 11.54
#